data_AF-A0A2N9ARY8-F1
#
_entry.id   AF-A0A2N9ARY8-F1
#
_cell.length_a   1.000
_cell.length_b   1.000
_cell.length_c   1.000
_cell.angle_alpha   90.00
_cell.angle_beta   90.00
_cell.angle_gamma   90.00
#
_symmetry.space_group_name_H-M   'P 1'
#
loop_
_entity.id
_entity.type
_entity.pdbx_description
1 polymer ?
#
loop_
_entity_poly.entity_id
_entity_poly.type
_entity_poly.pdbx_seq_one_letter_code
_entity_poly.pdbx_strand_id
1 'polypeptide(L)'
;MDQPDSDQPASPAATPRPALLRPRDAATLIILDRSRKKLKLLMGRRHAGLAFMGGKFVFPGGRIEPSDRMMPVAGALSQRADDALRAKLPRAPHHLGRSPRARRDPRDLRGDRPSHRHPRLWSAGDRTAGCVAGLRR
;
A
#
# COMPACT_ATOMS: atom_id res chain seq x y z
N MET A 1 -1.01 17.04 -78.34
CA MET A 1 -1.53 17.74 -77.15
C MET A 1 -1.14 16.87 -75.96
N ASP A 2 0.09 17.01 -75.49
CA ASP A 2 0.59 16.30 -74.32
C ASP A 2 0.10 17.03 -73.07
N GLN A 3 -0.66 16.34 -72.22
CA GLN A 3 -1.01 16.84 -70.89
C GLN A 3 0.15 16.54 -69.94
N PRO A 4 0.63 17.52 -69.15
CA PRO A 4 1.67 17.25 -68.16
C PRO A 4 1.06 16.51 -66.95
N ASP A 5 1.70 15.41 -66.56
CA ASP A 5 1.43 14.66 -65.34
C ASP A 5 1.49 15.59 -64.13
N SER A 6 0.40 15.60 -63.36
CA SER A 6 0.30 16.34 -62.12
C SER A 6 1.00 15.55 -61.02
N ASP A 7 2.27 15.85 -60.76
CA ASP A 7 2.99 15.39 -59.57
C ASP A 7 2.32 15.98 -58.31
N GLN A 8 1.40 15.21 -57.71
CA GLN A 8 0.96 15.47 -56.34
C GLN A 8 2.06 15.00 -55.38
N PRO A 9 2.60 15.87 -54.52
CA PRO A 9 3.56 15.43 -53.51
C PRO A 9 2.85 14.54 -52.50
N ALA A 10 3.30 13.29 -52.41
CA ALA A 10 2.82 12.31 -51.45
C ALA A 10 2.91 12.87 -50.02
N SER A 11 1.79 12.81 -49.30
CA SER A 11 1.70 13.23 -47.90
C SER A 11 2.71 12.44 -47.04
N PRO A 12 3.53 13.07 -46.19
CA PRO A 12 4.56 12.37 -45.43
C PRO A 12 3.90 11.35 -44.49
N ALA A 13 4.33 10.09 -44.63
CA ALA A 13 3.84 8.97 -43.84
C ALA A 13 3.92 9.29 -42.33
N ALA A 14 2.78 9.20 -41.64
CA ALA A 14 2.69 9.48 -40.21
C ALA A 14 3.55 8.50 -39.41
N THR A 15 4.47 9.02 -38.60
CA THR A 15 5.28 8.23 -37.66
C THR A 15 4.38 7.49 -36.67
N PRO A 16 4.54 6.17 -36.46
CA PRO A 16 3.72 5.43 -35.52
C PRO A 16 3.91 5.97 -34.09
N ARG A 17 2.82 6.42 -33.48
CA ARG A 17 2.80 6.89 -32.10
C ARG A 17 3.05 5.69 -31.16
N PRO A 18 3.95 5.79 -30.17
CA PRO A 18 4.21 4.68 -29.26
C PRO A 18 2.90 4.27 -28.57
N ALA A 19 2.66 2.96 -28.52
CA ALA A 19 1.48 2.41 -27.86
C ALA A 19 1.46 2.86 -26.40
N LEU A 20 0.38 3.56 -26.00
CA LEU A 20 0.21 4.00 -24.63
C LEU A 20 -0.04 2.79 -23.73
N LEU A 21 0.91 2.50 -22.83
CA LEU A 21 0.73 1.50 -21.79
C LEU A 21 -0.33 1.99 -20.80
N ARG A 22 -1.35 1.17 -20.55
CA ARG A 22 -2.36 1.46 -19.52
C ARG A 22 -1.76 1.22 -18.13
N PRO A 23 -1.76 2.22 -17.23
CA PRO A 23 -1.41 2.02 -15.83
C PRO A 23 -2.27 0.93 -15.20
N ARG A 24 -1.67 0.14 -14.31
CA ARG A 24 -2.38 -0.87 -13.53
C ARG A 24 -2.50 -0.41 -12.09
N ASP A 25 -3.67 -0.65 -11.49
CA ASP A 25 -3.90 -0.37 -10.09
C ASP A 25 -2.96 -1.17 -9.19
N ALA A 26 -2.37 -0.48 -8.22
CA ALA A 26 -1.44 -1.04 -7.25
C ALA A 26 -1.61 -0.35 -5.90
N ALA A 27 -1.31 -1.08 -4.83
CA ALA A 27 -1.31 -0.58 -3.48
C ALA A 27 0.10 -0.67 -2.88
N THR A 28 0.42 0.28 -2.00
CA THR A 28 1.70 0.35 -1.28
C THR A 28 1.45 0.57 0.20
N LEU A 29 2.27 -0.04 1.05
CA LEU A 29 2.24 0.10 2.50
C LEU A 29 3.43 0.94 2.96
N ILE A 30 3.13 2.06 3.63
CA ILE A 30 4.14 2.91 4.24
C ILE A 30 4.09 2.73 5.76
N ILE A 31 5.03 1.95 6.30
CA ILE A 31 5.15 1.71 7.74
C ILE A 31 6.12 2.71 8.35
N LEU A 32 5.65 3.41 9.39
CA LEU A 32 6.42 4.41 10.13
C LEU A 32 6.68 3.90 11.54
N ASP A 33 7.94 3.91 11.97
CA ASP A 33 8.32 3.76 13.37
C ASP A 33 8.56 5.14 13.99
N ARG A 34 7.71 5.48 14.97
CA ARG A 34 7.71 6.75 15.71
C ARG A 34 8.16 6.58 17.17
N SER A 35 8.72 5.43 17.54
CA SER A 35 9.15 5.14 18.92
C SER A 35 10.31 6.02 19.41
N ARG A 36 11.06 6.64 18.48
CA ARG A 36 12.23 7.48 18.77
C ARG A 36 12.10 8.84 18.09
N LYS A 37 12.97 9.78 18.49
CA LYS A 37 13.05 11.14 17.90
C LYS A 37 13.31 11.13 16.39
N LYS A 38 14.07 10.15 15.88
CA LYS A 38 14.31 9.98 14.44
C LYS A 38 13.24 9.05 13.86
N LEU A 39 12.47 9.58 12.90
CA LEU A 39 11.48 8.81 12.14
C LEU A 39 12.18 7.74 11.29
N LYS A 40 11.68 6.51 11.33
CA LYS A 40 12.15 5.42 10.47
C LYS A 40 11.02 4.93 9.57
N LEU A 41 11.39 4.51 8.37
CA LEU A 41 10.50 3.94 7.36
C LEU A 41 10.95 2.52 7.02
N LEU A 42 10.00 1.59 6.88
CA LEU A 42 10.30 0.26 6.37
C LEU A 42 10.36 0.27 4.84
N MET A 43 11.45 -0.24 4.28
CA MET A 43 11.64 -0.46 2.84
C MET A 43 12.35 -1.79 2.59
N GLY A 44 12.05 -2.41 1.45
CA GLY A 44 12.72 -3.63 0.97
C GLY A 44 13.64 -3.33 -0.20
N ARG A 45 14.76 -4.05 -0.30
CA ARG A 45 15.63 -4.01 -1.50
C ARG A 45 15.19 -5.09 -2.48
N ARG A 46 14.83 -4.70 -3.70
CA ARG A 46 14.48 -5.64 -4.76
C ARG A 46 15.70 -6.42 -5.23
N HIS A 47 15.52 -7.70 -5.55
CA HIS A 47 16.56 -8.50 -6.19
C HIS A 47 16.98 -7.85 -7.52
N ALA A 48 18.28 -7.88 -7.84
CA ALA A 48 18.83 -7.14 -8.98
C ALA A 48 18.27 -7.64 -10.34
N GLY A 49 18.00 -8.94 -10.45
CA GLY A 49 17.49 -9.55 -11.69
C GLY A 49 16.01 -9.32 -11.98
N LEU A 50 15.29 -8.48 -11.22
CA LEU A 50 13.88 -8.20 -11.49
C LEU A 50 13.72 -7.17 -12.62
N ALA A 51 12.92 -7.51 -13.64
CA ALA A 51 12.67 -6.67 -14.82
C ALA A 51 12.11 -5.27 -14.50
N PHE A 52 11.44 -5.13 -13.35
CA PHE A 52 10.96 -3.85 -12.86
C PHE A 52 11.75 -3.45 -11.60
N MET A 53 12.38 -2.29 -11.60
CA MET A 53 13.08 -1.68 -10.45
C MET A 53 14.03 -2.60 -9.68
N GLY A 54 14.72 -3.53 -10.35
CA GLY A 54 15.74 -4.39 -9.72
C GLY A 54 16.82 -3.59 -8.98
N GLY A 55 17.24 -4.06 -7.81
CA GLY A 55 18.28 -3.44 -7.00
C GLY A 55 17.91 -2.14 -6.28
N LYS A 56 16.67 -1.64 -6.43
CA LYS A 56 16.19 -0.42 -5.76
C LYS A 56 15.55 -0.72 -4.40
N PHE A 57 15.60 0.26 -3.50
CA PHE A 57 14.77 0.27 -2.30
C PHE A 57 13.35 0.71 -2.66
N VAL A 58 12.36 -0.06 -2.26
CA VAL A 58 10.95 0.19 -2.53
C VAL A 58 10.13 -0.02 -1.27
N PHE A 59 8.99 0.65 -1.20
CA PHE A 59 7.98 0.32 -0.19
C PHE A 59 7.35 -1.04 -0.49
N PRO A 60 7.01 -1.82 0.55
CA PRO A 60 6.22 -3.03 0.37
C PRO A 60 4.91 -2.71 -0.34
N GLY A 61 4.52 -3.55 -1.29
CA GLY A 61 3.31 -3.33 -2.07
C GLY A 61 3.19 -4.29 -3.23
N GLY A 62 2.12 -4.13 -3.99
CA GLY A 62 1.79 -5.03 -5.09
C GLY A 62 0.64 -4.50 -5.94
N ARG A 63 0.37 -5.23 -7.01
CA ARG A 63 -0.84 -5.01 -7.81
C ARG A 63 -2.07 -5.29 -6.96
N ILE A 64 -3.14 -4.56 -7.25
CA ILE A 64 -4.46 -4.87 -6.68
C ILE A 64 -5.03 -6.07 -7.45
N GLU A 65 -5.54 -7.05 -6.71
CA GLU A 65 -6.27 -8.19 -7.25
C GLU A 65 -7.77 -8.08 -6.90
N PRO A 66 -8.68 -8.70 -7.68
CA PRO A 66 -10.12 -8.54 -7.47
C PRO A 66 -10.60 -8.89 -6.06
N SER A 67 -9.96 -9.87 -5.41
CA SER A 67 -10.25 -10.30 -4.04
C SER A 67 -10.01 -9.20 -3.00
N ASP A 68 -9.11 -8.26 -3.26
CA ASP A 68 -8.77 -7.18 -2.31
C ASP A 68 -9.98 -6.30 -2.01
N ARG A 69 -10.92 -6.20 -2.97
CA ARG A 69 -12.15 -5.43 -2.83
C ARG A 69 -13.16 -6.09 -1.89
N MET A 70 -13.03 -7.39 -1.66
CA MET A 70 -13.92 -8.19 -0.82
C MET A 70 -13.37 -8.36 0.60
N MET A 71 -12.19 -7.81 0.89
CA MET A 71 -11.55 -7.96 2.20
C MET A 71 -12.42 -7.30 3.29
N PRO A 72 -12.73 -8.03 4.40
CA PRO A 72 -13.51 -7.46 5.48
C PRO A 72 -12.77 -6.28 6.11
N VAL A 73 -13.54 -5.27 6.52
CA VAL A 73 -12.99 -4.08 7.16
C VAL A 73 -12.51 -4.46 8.56
N ALA A 74 -11.23 -4.21 8.85
CA ALA A 74 -10.61 -4.57 10.13
C ALA A 74 -11.18 -3.78 11.34
N GLY A 75 -11.82 -2.64 11.09
CA GLY A 75 -12.46 -1.81 12.11
C GLY A 75 -12.73 -0.40 11.61
N ALA A 76 -13.34 0.43 12.46
CA ALA A 76 -13.57 1.83 12.14
C ALA A 76 -12.24 2.58 11.96
N LEU A 77 -12.18 3.48 10.97
CA LEU A 77 -11.07 4.40 10.83
C LEU A 77 -11.00 5.34 12.04
N SER A 78 -9.80 5.78 12.41
CA SER A 78 -9.65 6.87 13.37
C SER A 78 -10.37 8.13 12.87
N GLN A 79 -10.93 8.93 13.78
CA GLN A 79 -11.66 10.16 13.42
C GLN A 79 -10.86 11.06 12.47
N ARG A 80 -9.57 11.25 12.76
CA ARG A 80 -8.65 12.02 11.91
C ARG A 80 -8.56 11.46 10.48
N ALA A 81 -8.52 10.14 10.33
CA ALA A 81 -8.44 9.50 9.02
C ALA A 81 -9.76 9.61 8.26
N ASP A 82 -10.91 9.44 8.94
CA ASP A 82 -12.24 9.60 8.33
C ASP A 82 -12.46 11.04 7.84
N ASP A 83 -12.10 12.04 8.65
CA ASP A 83 -12.23 13.45 8.29
C ASP A 83 -11.33 13.80 7.09
N ALA A 84 -10.08 13.34 7.10
CA ALA A 84 -9.15 13.54 5.99
C ALA A 84 -9.63 12.84 4.70
N LEU A 85 -10.22 11.65 4.82
CA LEU A 85 -10.77 10.90 3.69
C LEU A 85 -11.97 11.63 3.09
N ARG A 86 -12.92 12.09 3.93
CA ARG A 86 -14.12 12.84 3.51
C ARG A 86 -13.77 14.16 2.83
N ALA A 87 -12.74 14.85 3.31
CA ALA A 87 -12.30 16.11 2.70
C ALA A 87 -11.74 15.92 1.28
N LYS A 88 -11.16 14.74 0.98
CA LYS A 88 -10.47 14.48 -0.29
C LYS A 88 -11.27 13.66 -1.30
N LEU A 89 -12.31 12.94 -0.87
CA LEU A 89 -13.14 12.11 -1.75
C LEU A 89 -14.57 12.68 -1.83
N PRO A 90 -14.94 13.36 -2.94
CA PRO A 90 -16.25 13.98 -3.10
C PRO A 90 -17.40 12.98 -3.32
N ARG A 91 -17.10 11.72 -3.65
CA ARG A 91 -18.07 10.61 -3.72
C ARG A 91 -17.54 9.43 -2.95
N ALA A 92 -18.32 8.90 -2.03
CA ALA A 92 -17.99 7.66 -1.35
C ALA A 92 -18.26 6.49 -2.30
N PRO A 93 -17.25 5.65 -2.61
CA PRO A 93 -17.50 4.43 -3.36
C PRO A 93 -18.37 3.49 -2.51
N HIS A 94 -19.44 2.96 -3.10
CA HIS A 94 -20.43 2.11 -2.42
C HIS A 94 -19.87 0.83 -1.76
N HIS A 95 -18.60 0.48 -2.02
CA HIS A 95 -17.94 -0.75 -1.57
C HIS A 95 -16.93 -0.55 -0.43
N LEU A 96 -16.58 0.69 -0.06
CA LEU A 96 -15.72 0.93 1.10
C LEU A 96 -16.61 0.95 2.34
N GLY A 97 -16.48 -0.07 3.18
CA GLY A 97 -17.22 -0.16 4.43
C GLY A 97 -17.05 1.11 5.25
N ARG A 98 -18.13 1.89 5.33
CA ARG A 98 -18.23 2.97 6.30
C ARG A 98 -18.43 2.32 7.67
N SER A 99 -17.73 2.81 8.68
CA SER A 99 -18.21 2.61 10.04
C SER A 99 -19.65 3.15 10.09
N PRO A 100 -20.67 2.37 10.50
CA PRO A 100 -21.85 3.00 11.03
C PRO A 100 -21.37 3.87 12.20
N ARG A 101 -21.74 5.16 12.22
CA ARG A 101 -21.63 5.93 13.45
C ARG A 101 -22.61 5.27 14.42
N ALA A 102 -22.12 4.40 15.29
CA ALA A 102 -22.82 4.18 16.53
C ALA A 102 -22.83 5.53 17.24
N ARG A 103 -24.02 6.13 17.41
CA ARG A 103 -24.18 7.25 18.34
C ARG A 103 -23.75 6.72 19.70
N ARG A 104 -22.57 7.08 20.19
CA ARG A 104 -22.20 6.84 21.58
C ARG A 104 -23.17 7.64 22.45
N ASP A 105 -23.97 6.95 23.27
CA ASP A 105 -24.78 7.59 24.30
C ASP A 105 -23.82 8.09 25.40
N PRO A 106 -23.90 9.36 25.83
CA PRO A 106 -23.09 9.88 26.94
C PRO A 106 -23.24 9.09 28.25
N ARG A 107 -24.27 8.23 28.37
CA ARG A 107 -24.52 7.40 29.55
C ARG A 107 -23.64 6.14 29.64
N ASP A 108 -23.00 5.71 28.56
CA ASP A 108 -22.07 4.55 28.56
C ASP A 108 -20.69 4.85 29.19
N LEU A 109 -20.46 6.09 29.67
CA LEU A 109 -19.20 6.51 30.30
C LEU A 109 -19.18 6.33 31.83
N ARG A 110 -20.19 5.70 32.43
CA ARG A 110 -20.19 5.35 33.86
C ARG A 110 -20.53 3.88 34.07
N GLY A 111 -19.48 3.05 34.05
CA GLY A 111 -19.55 1.70 34.58
C GLY A 111 -18.78 0.71 33.73
N ASP A 112 -17.45 0.67 33.91
CA ASP A 112 -16.70 -0.60 33.90
C ASP A 112 -15.25 -0.32 34.28
N ARG A 113 -14.94 -0.53 35.57
CA ARG A 113 -13.56 -0.75 36.03
C ARG A 113 -13.28 -2.25 35.89
N PRO A 114 -12.42 -2.71 34.96
CA PRO A 114 -11.96 -4.07 35.02
C PRO A 114 -10.91 -4.21 36.12
N SER A 115 -11.23 -5.04 37.10
CA SER A 115 -10.33 -5.51 38.15
C SER A 115 -9.23 -6.39 37.55
N HIS A 116 -7.99 -6.14 37.97
CA HIS A 116 -6.84 -6.98 37.65
C HIS A 116 -7.01 -8.39 38.22
N ARG A 117 -6.96 -9.42 37.37
CA ARG A 117 -6.41 -10.74 37.72
C ARG A 117 -5.64 -11.32 36.53
N HIS A 118 -4.33 -11.41 36.70
CA HIS A 118 -3.46 -12.28 35.91
C HIS A 118 -3.79 -13.75 36.19
N PRO A 119 -3.59 -14.61 35.19
CA PRO A 119 -2.86 -15.85 35.41
C PRO A 119 -1.53 -15.84 34.65
N ARG A 120 -0.49 -16.23 35.38
CA ARG A 120 0.83 -16.61 34.88
C ARG A 120 0.69 -17.92 34.10
N LEU A 121 1.45 -18.08 33.01
CA LEU A 121 2.39 -19.19 32.71
C LEU A 121 2.49 -19.39 31.19
N TRP A 122 3.61 -18.98 30.60
CA TRP A 122 4.39 -19.88 29.75
C TRP A 122 5.85 -19.45 29.86
N SER A 123 6.64 -20.29 30.53
CA SER A 123 8.09 -20.23 30.47
C SER A 123 8.59 -21.62 30.08
N ALA A 124 9.53 -21.62 29.14
CA ALA A 124 10.68 -22.50 28.98
C ALA A 124 10.83 -22.97 27.53
N GLY A 125 11.96 -22.60 26.94
CA GLY A 125 12.39 -23.05 25.63
C GLY A 125 13.64 -22.33 25.14
N ASP A 126 14.64 -22.17 26.01
CA ASP A 126 16.01 -21.81 25.63
C ASP A 126 16.52 -22.75 24.54
N ARG A 127 17.01 -22.17 23.43
CA ARG A 127 18.06 -22.79 22.62
C ARG A 127 19.08 -21.72 22.24
N THR A 128 20.01 -21.53 23.15
CA THR A 128 21.36 -21.06 22.90
C THR A 128 22.14 -22.11 22.09
N ALA A 129 22.58 -21.73 20.90
CA ALA A 129 23.81 -22.17 20.21
C ALA A 129 23.90 -21.24 18.98
N GLY A 130 24.82 -20.27 18.88
CA GLY A 130 26.22 -20.37 19.23
C GLY A 130 26.98 -21.04 18.08
N CYS A 131 27.19 -20.31 16.98
CA CYS A 131 28.26 -20.62 16.02
C CYS A 131 28.73 -19.33 15.34
N VAL A 132 29.69 -18.70 15.99
CA VAL A 132 30.68 -17.82 15.36
C VAL A 132 31.69 -18.75 14.68
N ALA A 133 31.87 -18.61 13.37
CA ALA A 133 33.10 -19.02 12.71
C ALA A 133 33.33 -18.06 11.53
N GLY A 134 34.21 -17.09 11.75
CA GLY A 134 34.88 -16.42 10.65
C GLY A 134 35.94 -17.34 10.07
N LEU A 135 36.16 -17.27 8.77
CA LEU A 135 37.49 -17.44 8.22
C LEU A 135 37.65 -16.53 7.01
N ARG A 136 38.62 -15.62 7.14
CA ARG A 136 39.27 -14.94 6.02
C ARG A 136 40.03 -16.01 5.23
N ARG A 137 39.96 -15.95 3.91
CA ARG A 137 41.08 -15.61 3.01
C ARG A 137 40.49 -15.22 1.66
#